data_AF-A0A7Y2G9Y7-F1
#
_entry.id   AF-A0A7Y2G9Y7-F1
#
_cell.length_a   1.000
_cell.length_b   1.000
_cell.length_c   1.000
_cell.angle_alpha   90.00
_cell.angle_beta   90.00
_cell.angle_gamma   90.00
#
_symmetry.space_group_name_H-M   'P 1'
#
loop_
_entity.id
_entity.type
_entity.pdbx_description
1 polymer ?
#
loop_
_entity_poly.entity_id
_entity_poly.type
_entity_poly.pdbx_seq_one_letter_code
_entity_poly.pdbx_strand_id
1 'polypeptide(L)'
;MAVVLSDRGTVDGSAFWPEGPQDYWSGIGSTLEKEMARYTAVVHLGAPKISSRRDRNSQVGESSGPAMLDRRAEGVWDLHPNWSSVSSRTDFQAKVMAALEIIRTELPECCHSDLPHEGESVVEEAPS
;
A
#
# COMPACT_ATOMS: atom_id res chain seq x y z
N MET A 1 -7.97 6.14 -20.98
CA MET A 1 -6.89 6.30 -19.97
C MET A 1 -6.87 5.03 -19.14
N ALA A 2 -5.71 4.55 -18.72
CA ALA A 2 -5.60 3.35 -17.89
C ALA A 2 -4.90 3.70 -16.57
N VAL A 3 -5.37 3.11 -15.47
CA VAL A 3 -4.75 3.23 -14.15
C VAL A 3 -4.14 1.87 -13.81
N VAL A 4 -2.92 1.88 -13.27
CA VAL A 4 -2.23 0.67 -12.80
C VAL A 4 -2.12 0.76 -11.29
N LEU A 5 -2.67 -0.24 -10.59
CA LEU A 5 -2.47 -0.42 -9.17
C LEU A 5 -1.40 -1.50 -8.97
N SER A 6 -0.27 -1.12 -8.38
CA SER A 6 0.83 -2.03 -8.08
C SER A 6 0.78 -2.43 -6.61
N ASP A 7 0.82 -3.74 -6.33
CA ASP A 7 1.13 -4.23 -5.00
C ASP A 7 2.64 -4.10 -4.79
N ARG A 8 3.03 -3.08 -4.01
CA ARG A 8 4.42 -2.65 -3.77
C ARG A 8 5.10 -1.97 -4.96
N GLY A 9 6.26 -1.39 -4.67
CA GLY A 9 7.10 -0.71 -5.64
C GLY A 9 8.59 -0.98 -5.46
N THR A 10 9.38 -0.55 -6.43
CA THR A 10 10.85 -0.72 -6.38
C THR A 10 11.48 -0.01 -5.17
N VAL A 11 10.86 1.04 -4.65
CA VAL A 11 11.34 1.75 -3.46
C VAL A 11 11.30 0.90 -2.20
N ASP A 12 10.37 -0.07 -2.11
CA ASP A 12 10.30 -1.01 -1.00
C ASP A 12 11.61 -1.81 -0.84
N GLY A 13 12.28 -2.14 -1.95
CA GLY A 13 13.54 -2.90 -1.91
C GLY A 13 14.61 -2.25 -1.05
N SER A 14 14.63 -0.91 -0.96
CA SER A 14 15.57 -0.15 -0.13
C SER A 14 15.37 -0.37 1.38
N ALA A 15 14.17 -0.77 1.80
CA ALA A 15 13.83 -1.06 3.18
C ALA A 15 14.23 -2.49 3.60
N PHE A 16 14.29 -3.41 2.63
CA PHE A 16 14.60 -4.84 2.82
C PHE A 16 16.05 -5.20 2.48
N TRP A 17 16.83 -4.29 1.88
CA TRP A 17 18.19 -4.60 1.46
C TRP A 17 19.13 -4.72 2.67
N PRO A 18 19.83 -5.86 2.87
CA PRO A 18 20.61 -6.11 4.09
C PRO A 18 21.74 -5.10 4.30
N GLU A 19 22.43 -4.71 3.23
CA GLU A 19 23.53 -3.75 3.25
C GLU A 19 23.04 -2.30 3.36
N GLY A 20 21.74 -2.06 3.19
CA GLY A 20 21.10 -0.76 3.32
C GLY A 20 20.72 -0.10 1.98
N PRO A 21 20.06 1.07 2.04
CA PRO A 21 19.44 1.70 0.87
C PRO A 21 20.46 2.19 -0.17
N GLN A 22 21.65 2.65 0.24
CA GLN A 22 22.68 3.11 -0.70
C GLN A 22 23.17 1.97 -1.62
N ASP A 23 23.48 0.81 -1.03
CA ASP A 23 23.89 -0.38 -1.77
C ASP A 23 22.76 -0.91 -2.66
N TYR A 24 21.51 -0.82 -2.21
CA TYR A 24 20.35 -1.16 -3.03
C TYR A 24 20.30 -0.33 -4.32
N TRP A 25 20.37 1.00 -4.21
CA TRP A 25 20.30 1.90 -5.36
C TRP A 25 21.45 1.69 -6.34
N SER A 26 22.66 1.49 -5.82
CA SER A 26 23.84 1.12 -6.60
C SER A 26 23.63 -0.22 -7.33
N GLY A 27 23.12 -1.23 -6.61
CA GLY A 27 22.90 -2.58 -7.12
C GLY A 27 21.86 -2.66 -8.24
N ILE A 28 20.81 -1.82 -8.19
CA ILE A 28 19.80 -1.75 -9.25
C ILE A 28 20.10 -0.70 -10.33
N GLY A 29 21.17 0.07 -10.19
CA GLY A 29 21.54 1.14 -11.13
C GLY A 29 20.48 2.24 -11.24
N SER A 30 19.89 2.63 -10.12
CA SER A 30 18.85 3.67 -10.06
C SER A 30 19.06 4.62 -8.88
N THR A 31 18.13 5.55 -8.68
CA THR A 31 18.09 6.42 -7.50
C THR A 31 16.70 6.44 -6.90
N LEU A 32 16.59 6.85 -5.64
CA LEU A 32 15.30 7.01 -4.97
C LEU A 32 14.37 7.92 -5.77
N GLU A 33 14.87 9.08 -6.23
CA GLU A 33 14.09 10.08 -6.96
C GLU A 33 13.56 9.53 -8.28
N LYS A 34 14.40 8.79 -9.02
CA LYS A 34 14.02 8.18 -10.30
C LYS A 34 12.94 7.12 -10.11
N GLU A 35 13.06 6.28 -9.08
CA GLU A 35 12.06 5.25 -8.80
C GLU A 35 10.75 5.84 -8.24
N MET A 36 10.83 6.85 -7.37
CA MET A 36 9.65 7.56 -6.85
C MET A 36 8.85 8.24 -7.96
N ALA A 37 9.51 8.87 -8.93
CA ALA A 37 8.85 9.59 -10.03
C ALA A 37 7.98 8.70 -10.94
N ARG A 38 8.05 7.38 -10.79
CA ARG A 38 7.22 6.41 -11.54
C ARG A 38 5.79 6.31 -11.01
N TYR A 39 5.56 6.79 -9.78
CA TYR A 39 4.28 6.68 -9.10
C TYR A 39 3.59 8.04 -9.11
N THR A 40 2.31 8.06 -9.46
CA THR A 40 1.50 9.29 -9.37
C THR A 40 1.03 9.53 -7.94
N ALA A 41 0.77 8.46 -7.20
CA ALA A 41 0.38 8.47 -5.80
C ALA A 41 0.86 7.19 -5.10
N VAL A 42 1.02 7.26 -3.78
CA VAL A 42 1.44 6.14 -2.93
C VAL A 42 0.48 6.03 -1.76
N VAL A 43 -0.07 4.83 -1.53
CA VAL A 43 -0.94 4.53 -0.39
C VAL A 43 -0.27 3.48 0.50
N HIS A 44 0.23 3.90 1.66
CA HIS A 44 0.85 3.01 2.63
C HIS A 44 -0.19 2.38 3.57
N LEU A 45 -0.14 1.06 3.75
CA LEU A 45 -1.09 0.30 4.58
C LEU A 45 -0.41 -0.26 5.83
N GLY A 46 -0.30 0.55 6.89
CA GLY A 46 0.49 0.22 8.09
C GLY A 46 0.22 -1.17 8.68
N ALA A 47 1.29 -1.88 9.02
CA ALA A 47 1.25 -3.27 9.48
C ALA A 47 0.56 -3.40 10.86
N PRO A 48 -0.07 -4.56 11.16
CA PRO A 48 -0.65 -4.81 12.47
C PRO A 48 0.36 -4.65 13.60
N LYS A 49 -0.02 -3.92 14.66
CA LYS A 49 0.83 -3.71 15.85
C LYS A 49 1.13 -4.98 16.66
N ILE A 50 0.36 -6.05 16.46
CA ILE A 50 0.51 -7.33 17.17
C ILE A 50 0.56 -8.47 16.15
N SER A 51 1.65 -9.25 16.16
CA SER A 51 1.85 -10.47 15.39
C SER A 51 1.00 -11.64 15.93
N SER A 52 -0.33 -11.48 16.01
CA SER A 52 -1.21 -12.56 16.49
C SER A 52 -1.62 -13.55 15.39
N ARG A 53 -1.29 -13.28 14.12
CA ARG A 53 -1.41 -14.26 13.05
C ARG A 53 -0.02 -14.76 12.69
N ARG A 54 0.22 -16.04 12.99
CA ARG A 54 1.33 -16.82 12.43
C ARG A 54 1.43 -16.52 10.93
N ASP A 55 2.47 -15.80 10.57
CA ASP A 55 2.73 -15.33 9.22
C ASP A 55 2.80 -16.54 8.29
N ARG A 56 1.79 -16.78 7.47
CA ARG A 56 1.86 -17.84 6.45
C ARG A 56 2.73 -17.43 5.24
N ASN A 57 3.34 -16.25 5.32
CA ASN A 57 4.19 -15.64 4.30
C ASN A 57 5.56 -15.22 4.85
N SER A 58 6.00 -15.73 6.01
CA SER A 58 7.34 -15.51 6.54
C SER A 58 8.39 -16.32 5.75
N GLN A 59 8.50 -16.01 4.46
CA GLN A 59 9.71 -16.24 3.67
C GLN A 59 10.46 -14.92 3.51
N VAL A 60 10.72 -14.25 4.62
CA VAL A 60 11.83 -13.31 4.75
C VAL A 60 12.53 -13.70 6.03
N GLY A 61 13.70 -14.33 5.90
CA GLY A 61 14.52 -14.78 7.02
C GLY A 61 15.23 -13.62 7.70
N GLU A 62 14.47 -12.73 8.35
CA GLU A 62 15.02 -11.53 8.96
C GLU A 62 14.86 -11.52 10.49
N SER A 63 15.95 -11.13 11.16
CA SER A 63 16.01 -10.79 12.57
C SER A 63 15.27 -9.47 12.91
N SER A 64 14.95 -8.67 11.90
CA SER A 64 14.08 -7.48 11.95
C SER A 64 12.61 -7.91 11.89
N GLY A 65 11.86 -7.69 12.97
CA GLY A 65 10.43 -8.02 12.99
C GLY A 65 9.61 -7.22 11.95
N PRO A 66 8.42 -7.70 11.55
CA PRO A 66 7.56 -7.07 10.54
C PRO A 66 7.28 -5.57 10.76
N ALA A 67 7.15 -5.16 12.02
CA ALA A 67 6.92 -3.75 12.38
C ALA A 67 8.13 -2.83 12.11
N MET A 68 9.35 -3.38 12.11
CA MET A 68 10.55 -2.60 11.79
C MET A 68 10.62 -2.32 10.29
N LEU A 69 10.32 -3.34 9.47
CA LEU A 69 10.30 -3.23 8.02
C LEU A 69 9.17 -2.31 7.54
N ASP A 70 7.99 -2.40 8.17
CA ASP A 70 6.88 -1.49 7.92
C ASP A 70 7.30 -0.02 8.13
N ARG A 71 7.94 0.28 9.26
CA ARG A 71 8.45 1.64 9.55
C ARG A 71 9.53 2.10 8.58
N ARG A 72 10.41 1.20 8.14
CA ARG A 72 11.44 1.55 7.15
C ARG A 72 10.81 1.87 5.80
N ALA A 73 9.85 1.06 5.36
CA ALA A 73 9.12 1.32 4.12
C ALA A 73 8.32 2.65 4.23
N GLU A 74 7.62 2.86 5.34
CA GLU A 74 6.88 4.09 5.62
C GLU A 74 7.79 5.33 5.49
N GLY A 75 8.94 5.34 6.17
CA GLY A 75 9.86 6.49 6.19
C GLY A 75 10.66 6.73 4.90
N VAL A 76 10.54 5.87 3.89
CA VAL A 76 11.08 6.15 2.54
C VAL A 76 9.97 6.62 1.62
N TRP A 77 8.78 6.02 1.73
CA TRP A 77 7.63 6.38 0.90
C TRP A 77 6.98 7.71 1.28
N ASP A 78 7.08 8.14 2.55
CA ASP A 78 6.54 9.41 3.04
C ASP A 78 7.20 10.65 2.41
N LEU A 79 8.33 10.45 1.71
CA LEU A 79 8.99 11.46 0.90
C LEU A 79 8.25 11.74 -0.42
N HIS A 80 7.30 10.89 -0.82
CA HIS A 80 6.54 11.07 -2.06
C HIS A 80 5.58 12.25 -1.95
N PRO A 81 5.54 13.16 -2.94
CA PRO A 81 4.72 14.37 -2.86
C PRO A 81 3.22 14.07 -2.69
N ASN A 82 2.77 12.96 -3.26
CA ASN A 82 1.39 12.46 -3.12
C ASN A 82 1.41 11.15 -2.32
N TRP A 83 1.73 11.24 -1.04
CA TRP A 83 1.74 10.12 -0.11
C TRP A 83 0.55 10.19 0.83
N SER A 84 -0.13 9.05 1.00
CA SER A 84 -1.20 8.86 1.96
C SER A 84 -0.99 7.57 2.74
N SER A 85 -1.45 7.53 4.00
CA SER A 85 -1.36 6.32 4.82
C SER A 85 -2.69 5.94 5.47
N VAL A 86 -2.92 4.64 5.56
CA VAL A 86 -3.96 4.04 6.39
C VAL A 86 -3.27 3.39 7.58
N SER A 87 -3.49 3.95 8.76
CA SER A 87 -2.93 3.43 10.00
C SER A 87 -3.36 1.97 10.26
N SER A 88 -2.57 1.25 11.05
CA SER A 88 -2.90 -0.11 11.48
C SER A 88 -4.29 -0.16 12.14
N ARG A 89 -5.21 -0.89 11.52
CA ARG A 89 -6.54 -1.20 12.05
C ARG A 89 -6.67 -2.71 12.29
N THR A 90 -7.36 -3.09 13.37
CA THR A 90 -7.70 -4.50 13.66
C THR A 90 -8.87 -4.99 12.83
N ASP A 91 -9.76 -4.06 12.43
CA ASP A 91 -10.86 -4.31 11.51
C ASP A 91 -10.35 -4.22 10.06
N PHE A 92 -10.42 -5.35 9.37
CA PHE A 92 -10.02 -5.48 7.98
C PHE A 92 -10.92 -4.66 7.04
N GLN A 93 -12.24 -4.70 7.23
CA GLN A 93 -13.19 -3.99 6.36
C GLN A 93 -13.01 -2.49 6.51
N ALA A 94 -12.84 -2.00 7.74
CA ALA A 94 -12.55 -0.58 7.98
C ALA A 94 -11.23 -0.14 7.32
N LYS A 95 -10.20 -1.02 7.29
CA LYS A 95 -8.93 -0.73 6.61
C LYS A 95 -9.09 -0.68 5.09
N VAL A 96 -9.85 -1.62 4.52
CA VAL A 96 -10.13 -1.66 3.07
C VAL A 96 -10.93 -0.43 2.63
N MET A 97 -11.98 -0.07 3.36
CA MET A 97 -12.80 1.09 3.02
C MET A 97 -11.99 2.39 3.06
N ALA A 98 -11.15 2.57 4.09
CA ALA A 98 -10.26 3.73 4.17
C ALA A 98 -9.25 3.77 3.00
N ALA A 99 -8.69 2.63 2.59
CA ALA A 99 -7.79 2.57 1.45
C ALA A 99 -8.51 2.88 0.13
N LEU A 100 -9.73 2.37 -0.06
CA LEU A 100 -10.54 2.63 -1.24
C LEU A 100 -10.92 4.11 -1.37
N GLU A 101 -11.23 4.76 -0.24
CA GLU A 101 -11.52 6.20 -0.23
C GLU A 101 -10.33 7.02 -0.74
N ILE A 102 -9.12 6.73 -0.26
CA ILE A 102 -7.89 7.37 -0.74
C ILE A 102 -7.65 7.08 -2.22
N ILE A 103 -7.80 5.82 -2.65
CA ILE A 103 -7.59 5.48 -4.06
C ILE A 103 -8.56 6.27 -4.95
N ARG A 104 -9.83 6.41 -4.54
CA ARG A 104 -10.84 7.17 -5.29
C ARG A 104 -10.46 8.65 -5.43
N THR A 105 -9.87 9.27 -4.40
CA THR A 105 -9.43 10.67 -4.48
C THR A 105 -8.25 10.89 -5.42
N GLU A 106 -7.41 9.86 -5.61
CA GLU A 106 -6.26 9.91 -6.53
C GLU A 106 -6.62 9.55 -7.98
N LEU A 107 -7.80 8.97 -8.23
CA LEU A 107 -8.26 8.68 -9.58
C LEU A 107 -8.59 10.00 -10.32
N PRO A 108 -8.23 10.14 -11.61
CA PRO A 108 -8.67 11.30 -12.39
C PRO A 108 -10.19 11.30 -12.58
N GLU A 109 -10.77 12.49 -12.80
CA GLU A 109 -12.23 12.70 -12.87
C GLU A 109 -12.94 11.76 -13.87
N CYS A 110 -12.28 11.41 -14.98
CA CYS A 110 -12.84 10.51 -15.99
C CYS A 110 -13.04 9.06 -15.50
N CYS A 111 -12.50 8.71 -14.33
CA CYS A 111 -12.62 7.39 -13.71
C CYS A 111 -13.58 7.37 -12.51
N HIS A 112 -14.26 8.48 -12.20
CA HIS A 112 -15.17 8.56 -11.04
C HIS A 112 -16.57 8.01 -11.33
N SER A 113 -17.00 8.01 -12.60
CA SER A 113 -18.36 7.66 -13.03
C SER A 113 -18.68 6.16 -13.05
N ASP A 114 -17.68 5.28 -12.94
CA ASP A 114 -17.86 3.82 -12.92
C ASP A 114 -17.91 3.23 -11.49
N LEU A 115 -17.95 4.08 -10.47
CA LEU A 115 -18.11 3.67 -9.09
C LEU A 115 -19.60 3.42 -8.81
N PRO A 116 -19.99 2.25 -8.25
CA PRO A 116 -21.40 1.98 -7.96
C PRO A 116 -21.94 3.06 -7.02
N HIS A 117 -23.06 3.69 -7.43
CA HIS A 117 -23.84 4.56 -6.58
C HIS A 117 -24.26 3.76 -5.32
N GLU A 118 -23.95 4.28 -4.14
CA GLU A 118 -24.51 3.74 -2.89
C GLU A 118 -26.03 3.94 -2.93
N GLY A 119 -26.78 2.89 -3.29
CA GLY A 119 -28.22 3.04 -3.47
C GLY A 119 -29.04 1.87 -4.01
N GLU A 120 -28.48 0.70 -4.34
CA GLU A 120 -29.30 -0.48 -4.69
C GLU A 120 -29.50 -1.38 -3.47
N SER A 121 -30.64 -1.15 -2.79
CA SER A 121 -31.19 -2.10 -1.83
C SER A 121 -31.62 -3.35 -2.59
N VAL A 122 -30.91 -4.46 -2.40
CA VAL A 122 -31.42 -5.78 -2.77
C VAL A 122 -32.50 -6.13 -1.76
N VAL A 123 -33.76 -5.90 -2.13
CA VAL A 123 -34.90 -6.54 -1.49
C VAL A 123 -34.93 -7.99 -1.95
N GLU A 124 -34.50 -8.89 -1.06
CA GLU A 124 -34.58 -10.33 -1.26
C GLU A 124 -36.04 -10.77 -1.01
N GLU A 125 -36.82 -11.01 -2.06
CA GLU A 125 -38.12 -11.69 -1.94
C GLU A 125 -37.89 -13.18 -1.60
N ALA A 126 -38.43 -13.60 -0.46
CA ALA A 126 -38.47 -15.00 -0.07
C ALA A 126 -39.59 -15.74 -0.83
N PRO A 127 -39.36 -16.96 -1.34
CA PRO A 127 -40.39 -17.72 -2.06
C PRO A 127 -41.46 -18.26 -1.11
N SER A 128 -42.70 -18.28 -1.61
CA SER A 128 -43.92 -18.79 -0.95
C SER A 128 -43.99 -20.31 -0.82
#